data_AF-A0AA85AAU8-F1
#
_entry.id   AF-A0AA85AAU8-F1
#
_cell.length_a   1.000
_cell.length_b   1.000
_cell.length_c   1.000
_cell.angle_alpha   90.00
_cell.angle_beta   90.00
_cell.angle_gamma   90.00
#
_symmetry.space_group_name_H-M   'P 1'
#
loop_
_entity.id
_entity.type
_entity.pdbx_description
1 polymer ?
#
loop_
_entity_poly.entity_id
_entity_poly.type
_entity_poly.pdbx_seq_one_letter_code
_entity_poly.pdbx_strand_id
1 'polypeptide(L)'
;MLRSFSRFGSDKCTRFFYTSRYVNTPKIQPSKSSQLLKSYFELGRFARPTGTWLLYLPCTWSIALAAPPGHLPDIYMLTLFGVGSILMRSAGCTINDMWDKKYDILVKRTKDRPLASGSLTFPQALLFLGAQLATSLVILLQLNWYSVFLGILSLVPVITYPLFKRITYWPQLVLGLTFNWGALLGYSAVTGSVDPLISIPLYFGGFNWTIIYDTIYAHQVCAHSLL
;
A
#
# COMPACT_ATOMS: atom_id res chain seq x y z
N MET A 1 19.31 63.78 14.47
CA MET A 1 19.27 64.12 15.92
C MET A 1 19.05 62.81 16.66
N LEU A 2 20.14 62.21 17.16
CA LEU A 2 20.56 62.19 18.58
C LEU A 2 19.73 61.16 19.39
N ARG A 3 20.33 59.98 19.63
CA ARG A 3 20.98 59.55 20.90
C ARG A 3 19.93 59.02 21.89
N SER A 4 19.93 57.73 22.24
CA SER A 4 20.90 57.05 23.11
C SER A 4 20.19 56.69 24.42
N PHE A 5 19.91 55.40 24.64
CA PHE A 5 20.02 54.85 25.97
C PHE A 5 20.93 53.63 25.90
N SER A 6 22.11 53.85 26.47
CA SER A 6 23.21 52.93 26.61
C SER A 6 23.05 52.08 27.87
N ARG A 7 23.50 50.83 27.75
CA ARG A 7 24.20 50.05 28.80
C ARG A 7 23.38 49.61 30.02
N PHE A 8 23.09 48.30 30.03
CA PHE A 8 23.39 47.50 31.22
C PHE A 8 24.38 46.41 30.80
N GLY A 9 25.52 46.40 31.47
CA GLY A 9 26.64 45.52 31.16
C GLY A 9 26.65 44.27 32.03
N SER A 10 27.35 43.28 31.49
CA SER A 10 28.10 42.25 32.21
C SER A 10 27.31 41.30 33.10
N ASP A 11 26.92 40.16 32.51
CA ASP A 11 27.02 38.88 33.22
C ASP A 11 27.85 37.90 32.40
N LYS A 12 29.07 37.65 32.88
CA LYS A 12 30.02 36.64 32.37
C LYS A 12 29.56 35.20 32.65
N CYS A 13 28.27 34.96 32.88
CA CYS A 13 27.72 33.67 33.32
C CYS A 13 26.85 32.95 32.25
N THR A 14 26.61 33.56 31.09
CA THR A 14 25.77 32.96 30.02
C THR A 14 26.56 32.37 28.85
N ARG A 15 27.89 32.32 28.93
CA ARG A 15 28.76 31.80 27.85
C ARG A 15 29.15 30.32 27.99
N PHE A 16 28.52 29.57 28.88
CA PHE A 16 28.91 28.18 29.18
C PHE A 16 28.04 27.09 28.55
N PHE A 17 26.92 27.44 27.89
CA PHE A 17 26.00 26.44 27.32
C PHE A 17 25.89 26.42 25.78
N TYR A 18 26.68 27.22 25.07
CA TYR A 18 26.74 27.21 23.60
C TYR A 18 27.96 26.49 23.01
N THR A 19 28.47 25.47 23.72
CA THR A 19 29.34 24.46 23.11
C THR A 19 28.70 23.10 23.26
N SER A 20 27.50 22.93 22.69
CA SER A 20 27.05 21.60 22.31
C SER A 20 28.05 21.11 21.26
N ARG A 21 29.00 20.28 21.71
CA ARG A 21 29.85 19.46 20.86
C ARG A 21 28.99 18.97 19.69
N TYR A 22 29.38 19.35 18.48
CA TYR A 22 29.09 18.55 17.31
C TYR A 22 29.67 17.17 17.61
N VAL A 23 28.86 16.28 18.18
CA VAL A 23 29.13 14.85 18.17
C VAL A 23 29.07 14.52 16.69
N ASN A 24 30.24 14.48 16.05
CA ASN A 24 30.43 13.82 14.77
C ASN A 24 30.12 12.34 15.02
N THR A 25 28.83 12.00 15.03
CA THR A 25 28.43 10.63 14.80
C THR A 25 28.97 10.30 13.40
N PRO A 26 29.87 9.31 13.25
CA PRO A 26 30.25 8.88 11.93
C PRO A 26 28.96 8.54 11.21
N LYS A 27 28.69 9.19 10.07
CA LYS A 27 27.59 8.79 9.19
C LYS A 27 27.93 7.38 8.73
N ILE A 28 27.41 6.38 9.43
CA ILE A 28 27.52 4.98 9.04
C ILE A 28 26.83 4.89 7.68
N GLN A 29 27.63 4.84 6.61
CA GLN A 29 27.07 4.65 5.28
C GLN A 29 26.42 3.27 5.27
N PRO A 30 25.12 3.17 4.92
CA PRO A 30 24.45 1.89 4.91
C PRO A 30 25.16 0.96 3.93
N SER A 31 25.39 -0.28 4.35
CA SER A 31 26.01 -1.30 3.50
C SER A 31 25.22 -1.48 2.21
N LYS A 32 25.90 -1.91 1.14
CA LYS A 32 25.26 -2.20 -0.16
C LYS A 32 24.08 -3.18 -0.02
N SER A 33 24.18 -4.16 0.88
CA SER A 33 23.08 -5.08 1.19
C SER A 33 21.90 -4.41 1.89
N SER A 34 22.16 -3.50 2.84
CA SER A 34 21.11 -2.70 3.50
C SER A 34 20.36 -1.80 2.53
N GLN A 35 21.07 -1.22 1.56
CA GLN A 35 20.47 -0.40 0.51
C GLN A 35 19.57 -1.22 -0.42
N LEU A 36 20.02 -2.42 -0.84
CA LEU A 36 19.20 -3.31 -1.67
C LEU A 36 17.94 -3.78 -0.94
N LEU A 37 18.06 -4.18 0.33
CA LEU A 37 16.91 -4.54 1.15
C LEU A 37 15.92 -3.37 1.24
N LYS A 38 16.41 -2.16 1.50
CA LYS A 38 15.57 -0.95 1.52
C LYS A 38 14.83 -0.76 0.18
N SER A 39 15.49 -0.94 -0.96
CA SER A 39 14.84 -0.84 -2.27
C SER A 39 13.72 -1.88 -2.46
N TYR A 40 13.90 -3.13 -2.00
CA TYR A 40 12.82 -4.12 -2.02
C TYR A 40 11.66 -3.73 -1.10
N PHE A 41 11.96 -3.18 0.07
CA PHE A 41 10.94 -2.73 1.00
C PHE A 41 10.12 -1.55 0.46
N GLU A 42 10.78 -0.63 -0.24
CA GLU A 42 10.15 0.50 -0.93
C GLU A 42 9.33 0.04 -2.13
N LEU A 43 9.83 -0.92 -2.92
CA LEU A 43 9.13 -1.50 -4.06
C LEU A 43 7.82 -2.18 -3.62
N GLY A 44 7.87 -2.94 -2.53
CA GLY A 44 6.70 -3.57 -1.94
C GLY A 44 5.78 -2.64 -1.14
N ARG A 45 6.20 -1.38 -0.94
CA ARG A 45 5.49 -0.36 -0.15
C ARG A 45 5.18 -0.77 1.30
N PHE A 46 5.99 -1.62 1.92
CA PHE A 46 5.74 -2.07 3.30
C PHE A 46 5.78 -0.94 4.33
N ALA A 47 6.55 0.12 4.06
CA ALA A 47 6.59 1.32 4.90
C ALA A 47 5.32 2.20 4.80
N ARG A 48 4.45 1.97 3.80
CA ARG A 48 3.22 2.74 3.57
C ARG A 48 2.00 1.81 3.58
N PRO A 49 1.55 1.39 4.78
CA PRO A 49 0.59 0.29 4.93
C PRO A 49 -0.83 0.65 4.53
N THR A 50 -1.14 1.92 4.25
CA THR A 50 -2.50 2.39 3.92
C THR A 50 -3.16 1.55 2.83
N GLY A 51 -2.44 1.25 1.74
CA GLY A 51 -2.98 0.45 0.66
C GLY A 51 -3.22 -1.02 1.04
N THR A 52 -2.44 -1.55 1.98
CA THR A 52 -2.65 -2.90 2.52
C THR A 52 -3.89 -2.95 3.39
N TRP A 53 -4.09 -1.93 4.24
CA TRP A 53 -5.30 -1.80 5.05
C TRP A 53 -6.56 -1.71 4.20
N LEU A 54 -6.52 -0.94 3.11
CA LEU A 54 -7.65 -0.82 2.19
C LEU A 54 -8.04 -2.15 1.52
N LEU A 55 -7.07 -3.05 1.29
CA LEU A 55 -7.34 -4.39 0.77
C LEU A 55 -7.79 -5.36 1.88
N TYR A 56 -7.26 -5.19 3.09
CA TYR A 56 -7.53 -6.07 4.22
C TYR A 56 -8.89 -5.82 4.87
N LEU A 57 -9.30 -4.56 5.02
CA LEU A 57 -10.53 -4.19 5.72
C LEU A 57 -11.80 -4.87 5.14
N PRO A 58 -12.05 -4.87 3.82
CA PRO A 58 -13.19 -5.59 3.24
C PRO A 58 -13.18 -7.08 3.57
N CYS A 59 -12.00 -7.71 3.65
CA CYS A 59 -11.84 -9.10 4.05
C CYS A 59 -12.21 -9.29 5.52
N THR A 60 -11.77 -8.41 6.41
CA THR A 60 -12.07 -8.53 7.84
C THR A 60 -13.55 -8.35 8.14
N TRP A 61 -14.22 -7.42 7.44
CA TRP A 61 -15.65 -7.19 7.61
C TRP A 61 -16.46 -8.40 7.17
N SER A 62 -16.10 -9.02 6.04
CA SER A 62 -16.80 -10.18 5.54
C SER A 62 -16.56 -11.43 6.38
N ILE A 63 -15.33 -11.66 6.86
CA ILE A 63 -15.01 -12.74 7.80
C ILE A 63 -15.78 -12.57 9.11
N ALA A 64 -15.89 -11.34 9.62
CA ALA A 64 -16.66 -11.05 10.83
C ALA A 64 -18.16 -11.27 10.64
N LEU A 65 -18.73 -10.88 9.50
CA LEU A 65 -20.14 -11.12 9.18
C LEU A 65 -20.45 -12.60 8.92
N ALA A 66 -19.47 -13.37 8.45
CA ALA A 66 -19.59 -14.81 8.26
C ALA A 66 -19.46 -15.61 9.56
N ALA A 67 -18.99 -14.99 10.65
CA ALA A 67 -18.81 -15.66 11.93
C ALA A 67 -20.17 -16.09 12.53
N PRO A 68 -20.26 -17.27 13.16
CA PRO A 68 -21.48 -17.69 13.84
C PRO A 68 -21.92 -16.68 14.91
N PRO A 69 -23.22 -16.51 15.16
CA PRO A 69 -23.71 -15.62 16.21
C PRO A 69 -23.04 -15.89 17.56
N GLY A 70 -22.58 -14.83 18.22
CA GLY A 70 -21.90 -14.92 19.52
C GLY A 70 -20.44 -15.38 19.46
N HIS A 71 -19.88 -15.63 18.28
CA HIS A 71 -18.48 -16.01 18.11
C HIS A 71 -17.66 -14.85 17.53
N LEU A 72 -16.38 -14.81 17.89
CA LEU A 72 -15.42 -13.90 17.27
C LEU A 72 -15.03 -14.42 15.87
N PRO A 73 -14.61 -13.53 14.95
CA PRO A 73 -14.08 -13.93 13.65
C PRO A 73 -12.87 -14.86 13.82
N ASP A 74 -12.77 -15.85 12.92
CA ASP A 74 -11.67 -16.81 12.94
C ASP A 74 -10.32 -16.10 12.75
N ILE A 75 -9.48 -16.17 13.80
CA ILE A 75 -8.16 -15.55 13.84
C ILE A 75 -7.24 -16.13 12.78
N TYR A 76 -7.39 -17.42 12.45
CA TYR A 76 -6.61 -18.06 11.40
C TYR A 76 -6.92 -17.43 10.03
N MET A 77 -8.21 -17.27 9.70
CA MET A 77 -8.62 -16.59 8.47
C MET A 77 -8.19 -15.12 8.44
N LEU A 78 -8.35 -14.39 9.54
CA LEU A 78 -7.85 -13.01 9.64
C LEU A 78 -6.35 -12.93 9.36
N THR A 79 -5.57 -13.87 9.89
CA THR A 79 -4.12 -13.92 9.69
C THR A 79 -3.77 -14.24 8.23
N LEU A 80 -4.41 -15.24 7.63
CA LEU A 80 -4.20 -15.60 6.22
C LEU A 80 -4.51 -14.43 5.29
N PHE A 81 -5.66 -13.78 5.48
CA PHE A 81 -6.06 -12.62 4.68
C PHE A 81 -5.19 -11.39 4.97
N GLY A 82 -4.67 -11.22 6.18
CA GLY A 82 -3.74 -10.15 6.52
C GLY A 82 -2.41 -10.31 5.79
N VAL A 83 -1.79 -11.49 5.87
CA VAL A 83 -0.55 -11.79 5.14
C VAL A 83 -0.78 -11.76 3.63
N GLY A 84 -1.88 -12.34 3.15
CA GLY A 84 -2.27 -12.29 1.75
C GLY A 84 -2.44 -10.85 1.23
N SER A 85 -3.07 -9.98 2.02
CA SER A 85 -3.25 -8.56 1.65
C SER A 85 -1.92 -7.81 1.55
N ILE A 86 -0.98 -8.08 2.47
CA ILE A 86 0.38 -7.51 2.42
C ILE A 86 1.07 -7.93 1.12
N LEU A 87 1.05 -9.22 0.81
CA LEU A 87 1.71 -9.77 -0.38
C LEU A 87 1.06 -9.31 -1.68
N MET A 88 -0.27 -9.35 -1.78
CA MET A 88 -1.01 -8.94 -2.97
C MET A 88 -0.93 -7.44 -3.22
N ARG A 89 -0.96 -6.61 -2.17
CA ARG A 89 -0.69 -5.18 -2.32
C ARG A 89 0.72 -4.96 -2.84
N SER A 90 1.71 -5.63 -2.27
CA SER A 90 3.11 -5.54 -2.68
C SER A 90 3.34 -5.98 -4.13
N ALA A 91 2.69 -7.07 -4.55
CA ALA A 91 2.72 -7.56 -5.94
C ALA A 91 2.09 -6.56 -6.91
N GLY A 92 0.89 -6.06 -6.61
CA GLY A 92 0.25 -5.02 -7.42
C GLY A 92 1.08 -3.75 -7.51
N CYS A 93 1.79 -3.39 -6.43
CA CYS A 93 2.72 -2.27 -6.42
C CYS A 93 3.91 -2.49 -7.35
N THR A 94 4.47 -3.69 -7.33
CA THR A 94 5.61 -4.09 -8.18
C THR A 94 5.21 -4.10 -9.66
N ILE A 95 4.05 -4.66 -10.00
CA ILE A 95 3.52 -4.63 -11.38
C ILE A 95 3.31 -3.20 -11.88
N ASN A 96 2.70 -2.34 -11.05
CA ASN A 96 2.49 -0.94 -11.40
C ASN A 96 3.82 -0.24 -11.69
N ASP A 97 4.83 -0.38 -10.83
CA ASP A 97 6.13 0.26 -11.02
C ASP A 97 6.89 -0.32 -12.25
N MET A 98 6.71 -1.61 -12.56
CA MET A 98 7.26 -2.23 -13.77
C MET A 98 6.62 -1.66 -15.05
N TRP A 99 5.30 -1.45 -15.07
CA TRP A 99 4.58 -0.92 -16.23
C TRP A 99 4.70 0.60 -16.37
N ASP A 100 4.82 1.33 -15.26
CA ASP A 100 4.88 2.80 -15.24
C ASP A 100 6.31 3.34 -15.24
N LYS A 101 7.34 2.47 -15.28
CA LYS A 101 8.78 2.85 -15.22
C LYS A 101 9.14 4.05 -16.10
N LYS A 102 8.69 4.07 -17.36
CA LYS A 102 9.02 5.15 -18.31
C LYS A 102 8.38 6.49 -17.90
N TYR A 103 7.16 6.45 -17.37
CA TYR A 103 6.44 7.64 -16.93
C TYR A 103 6.95 8.13 -15.56
N ASP A 104 7.28 7.20 -14.67
CA ASP A 104 7.75 7.53 -13.32
C ASP A 104 9.07 8.29 -13.33
N ILE A 105 9.95 8.05 -14.31
CA ILE A 105 11.21 8.81 -14.49
C ILE A 105 10.94 10.30 -14.75
N LEU A 106 9.84 10.63 -15.41
CA LEU A 106 9.50 11.99 -15.82
C LEU A 106 8.83 12.81 -14.71
N VAL A 107 8.34 12.16 -13.65
CA VAL A 107 7.53 12.81 -12.61
C VAL A 107 8.34 12.99 -11.32
N LYS A 108 8.46 14.25 -10.85
CA LYS A 108 9.25 14.63 -9.66
C LYS A 108 8.96 13.78 -8.41
N ARG A 109 7.70 13.36 -8.23
CA ARG A 109 7.26 12.54 -7.10
C ARG A 109 7.65 11.06 -7.20
N THR A 110 7.77 10.52 -8.41
CA THR A 110 7.94 9.08 -8.64
C THR A 110 9.27 8.69 -9.27
N LYS A 111 10.09 9.68 -9.67
CA LYS A 111 11.45 9.48 -10.18
C LYS A 111 12.36 8.68 -9.24
N ASP A 112 12.14 8.81 -7.93
CA ASP A 112 12.96 8.16 -6.90
C ASP A 112 12.50 6.74 -6.59
N ARG A 113 11.45 6.23 -7.26
CA ARG A 113 11.00 4.83 -7.08
C ARG A 113 12.13 3.86 -7.43
N PRO A 114 12.19 2.67 -6.79
CA PRO A 114 13.33 1.77 -6.97
C PRO A 114 13.63 1.34 -8.42
N LEU A 115 12.57 1.13 -9.22
CA LEU A 115 12.67 0.76 -10.63
C LEU A 115 12.93 1.96 -11.57
N ALA A 116 12.44 3.15 -11.21
CA ALA A 116 12.62 4.38 -11.99
C ALA A 116 14.03 4.96 -11.80
N SER A 117 14.54 4.96 -10.56
CA SER A 117 15.90 5.39 -10.19
C SER A 117 17.00 4.41 -10.61
N GLY A 118 16.64 3.19 -11.02
CA GLY A 118 17.59 2.15 -11.40
C GLY A 118 18.24 1.42 -10.21
N SER A 119 17.78 1.66 -8.97
CA SER A 119 18.29 0.94 -7.79
C SER A 119 17.99 -0.56 -7.82
N LEU A 120 16.92 -0.97 -8.51
CA LEU A 120 16.59 -2.36 -8.80
C LEU A 120 16.47 -2.58 -10.31
N THR A 121 16.96 -3.73 -10.76
CA THR A 121 16.86 -4.16 -12.15
C THR A 121 15.49 -4.81 -12.42
N PHE A 122 15.09 -4.86 -13.69
CA PHE A 122 13.84 -5.50 -14.08
C PHE A 122 13.79 -7.01 -13.73
N PRO A 123 14.85 -7.82 -13.93
CA PRO A 123 14.84 -9.22 -13.51
C PRO A 123 14.71 -9.40 -11.99
N GLN A 124 15.32 -8.52 -11.20
CA GLN A 124 15.19 -8.53 -9.73
C GLN A 124 13.75 -8.25 -9.29
N ALA A 125 13.08 -7.28 -9.92
CA ALA A 125 11.67 -7.01 -9.66
C ALA A 125 10.76 -8.16 -10.10
N LEU A 126 11.05 -8.80 -11.23
CA LEU A 126 10.31 -9.97 -11.71
C LEU A 126 10.43 -11.17 -10.75
N LEU A 127 11.63 -11.46 -10.25
CA LEU A 127 11.85 -12.51 -9.25
C LEU A 127 11.11 -12.21 -7.94
N PHE A 128 11.16 -10.95 -7.49
CA PHE A 128 10.44 -10.51 -6.30
C PHE A 128 8.92 -10.64 -6.45
N LEU A 129 8.39 -10.24 -7.62
CA LEU A 129 6.99 -10.44 -7.98
C LEU A 129 6.62 -11.92 -7.98
N GLY A 130 7.45 -12.76 -8.62
CA GLY A 130 7.25 -14.21 -8.65
C GLY A 130 7.18 -14.83 -7.26
N ALA A 131 8.07 -14.42 -6.35
CA ALA A 131 8.04 -14.87 -4.95
C ALA A 131 6.74 -14.45 -4.24
N GLN A 132 6.31 -13.19 -4.38
CA GLN A 132 5.07 -12.70 -3.78
C GLN A 132 3.84 -13.45 -4.28
N LEU A 133 3.74 -13.65 -5.59
CA LEU A 133 2.63 -14.37 -6.22
C LEU A 133 2.63 -15.84 -5.82
N ALA A 134 3.79 -16.50 -5.78
CA ALA A 134 3.92 -17.88 -5.36
C ALA A 134 3.49 -18.07 -3.89
N THR A 135 3.97 -17.22 -2.98
CA THR A 135 3.56 -17.29 -1.57
C THR A 135 2.07 -17.01 -1.41
N SER A 136 1.53 -16.05 -2.16
CA SER A 136 0.10 -15.74 -2.11
C SER A 136 -0.76 -16.86 -2.68
N LEU A 137 -0.28 -17.57 -3.70
CA LEU A 137 -0.94 -18.77 -4.23
C LEU A 137 -0.98 -19.88 -3.18
N VAL A 138 0.10 -20.10 -2.42
CA VAL A 138 0.11 -21.06 -1.31
C VAL A 138 -0.92 -20.67 -0.23
N ILE A 139 -1.11 -19.38 0.04
CA ILE A 139 -2.18 -18.91 0.94
C ILE A 139 -3.56 -19.19 0.33
N LEU A 140 -3.76 -18.88 -0.95
CA LEU A 140 -5.03 -19.12 -1.63
C LEU A 140 -5.44 -20.59 -1.61
N LEU A 141 -4.48 -21.50 -1.83
CA LEU A 141 -4.71 -22.95 -1.82
C LEU A 141 -5.00 -23.54 -0.43
N GLN A 142 -4.80 -22.77 0.65
CA GLN A 142 -5.25 -23.15 1.99
C GLN A 142 -6.72 -22.84 2.24
N LEU A 143 -7.38 -22.08 1.35
CA LEU A 143 -8.80 -21.79 1.43
C LEU A 143 -9.63 -22.92 0.80
N ASN A 144 -10.95 -22.87 1.00
CA ASN A 144 -11.86 -23.79 0.33
C ASN A 144 -11.87 -23.58 -1.20
N TRP A 145 -12.21 -24.64 -1.95
CA TRP A 145 -12.21 -24.63 -3.42
C TRP A 145 -13.11 -23.55 -4.05
N TYR A 146 -14.22 -23.22 -3.40
CA TYR A 146 -15.09 -22.13 -3.85
C TYR A 146 -14.37 -20.78 -3.79
N SER A 147 -13.64 -20.52 -2.71
CA SER A 147 -12.83 -19.32 -2.53
C SER A 147 -11.62 -19.31 -3.48
N VAL A 148 -10.99 -20.45 -3.74
CA VAL A 148 -9.93 -20.56 -4.76
C VAL A 148 -10.46 -20.12 -6.12
N PHE A 149 -11.63 -20.60 -6.53
CA PHE A 149 -12.28 -20.21 -7.78
C PHE A 149 -12.60 -18.71 -7.82
N LEU A 150 -13.15 -18.16 -6.73
CA LEU A 150 -13.38 -16.71 -6.61
C LEU A 150 -12.09 -15.89 -6.67
N GLY A 151 -10.99 -16.39 -6.11
CA GLY A 151 -9.67 -15.77 -6.20
C GLY A 151 -9.13 -15.76 -7.63
N ILE A 152 -9.34 -16.84 -8.39
CA ILE A 152 -8.99 -16.88 -9.82
C ILE A 152 -9.83 -15.87 -10.60
N LEU A 153 -11.14 -15.77 -10.33
CA LEU A 153 -12.01 -14.77 -10.96
C LEU A 153 -11.57 -13.32 -10.66
N SER A 154 -10.94 -13.08 -9.51
CA SER A 154 -10.42 -11.75 -9.15
C SER A 154 -9.28 -11.28 -10.07
N LEU A 155 -8.65 -12.18 -10.84
CA LEU A 155 -7.61 -11.80 -11.79
C LEU A 155 -8.14 -10.94 -12.93
N VAL A 156 -9.42 -11.09 -13.29
CA VAL A 156 -10.07 -10.31 -14.35
C VAL A 156 -10.06 -8.81 -14.03
N PRO A 157 -10.60 -8.34 -12.89
CA PRO A 157 -10.54 -6.92 -12.54
C PRO A 157 -9.09 -6.45 -12.28
N VAL A 158 -8.21 -7.31 -11.77
CA VAL A 158 -6.80 -6.95 -11.49
C VAL A 158 -6.00 -6.69 -12.77
N ILE A 159 -6.14 -7.53 -13.79
CA ILE A 159 -5.46 -7.37 -15.08
C ILE A 159 -6.04 -6.20 -15.88
N THR A 160 -7.35 -5.94 -15.75
CA THR A 160 -7.99 -4.84 -16.44
C THR A 160 -7.64 -3.47 -15.84
N TYR A 161 -7.35 -3.38 -14.55
CA TYR A 161 -7.07 -2.10 -13.87
C TYR A 161 -6.03 -1.21 -14.58
N PRO A 162 -4.82 -1.69 -14.94
CA PRO A 162 -3.85 -0.80 -15.56
C PRO A 162 -4.15 -0.51 -17.04
N LEU A 163 -4.98 -1.34 -17.71
CA LEU A 163 -5.52 -1.01 -19.03
C LEU A 163 -6.51 0.15 -18.93
N PHE A 164 -7.40 0.12 -17.94
CA PHE A 164 -8.40 1.17 -17.72
C PHE A 164 -7.78 2.52 -17.39
N LYS A 165 -6.65 2.54 -16.68
CA LYS A 165 -5.85 3.76 -16.50
C LYS A 165 -5.42 4.44 -17.79
N ARG A 166 -5.32 3.71 -18.89
CA ARG A 166 -4.83 4.20 -20.20
C ARG A 166 -5.95 4.52 -21.18
N ILE A 167 -7.13 3.92 -20.98
CA ILE A 167 -8.27 4.04 -21.89
C ILE A 167 -9.34 4.98 -21.34
N THR A 168 -9.49 5.07 -20.02
CA THR A 168 -10.60 5.76 -19.37
C THR A 168 -10.13 6.81 -18.37
N TYR A 169 -10.92 7.86 -18.17
CA TYR A 169 -10.67 8.89 -17.15
C TYR A 169 -11.13 8.50 -15.75
N TRP A 170 -11.73 7.31 -15.59
CA TRP A 170 -12.38 6.84 -14.35
C TRP A 170 -11.75 5.53 -13.82
N PRO A 171 -10.42 5.47 -13.61
CA PRO A 171 -9.76 4.28 -13.07
C PRO A 171 -10.23 3.89 -11.65
N GLN A 172 -10.85 4.83 -10.92
CA GLN A 172 -11.39 4.62 -9.57
C GLN A 172 -12.47 3.52 -9.56
N LEU A 173 -13.24 3.36 -10.65
CA LEU A 173 -14.25 2.32 -10.76
C LEU A 173 -13.62 0.93 -10.68
N VAL A 174 -12.59 0.68 -11.49
CA VAL A 174 -11.92 -0.63 -11.50
C VAL A 174 -11.11 -0.84 -10.23
N LEU A 175 -10.54 0.22 -9.66
CA LEU A 175 -9.91 0.16 -8.34
C LEU A 175 -10.91 -0.27 -7.25
N GLY A 176 -12.11 0.31 -7.26
CA GLY A 176 -13.19 -0.06 -6.34
C GLY A 176 -13.56 -1.54 -6.44
N LEU A 177 -13.68 -2.06 -7.67
CA LEU A 177 -14.01 -3.47 -7.90
C LEU A 177 -12.88 -4.40 -7.41
N THR A 178 -11.62 -4.04 -7.71
CA THR A 178 -10.47 -4.86 -7.31
C THR A 178 -10.24 -4.90 -5.81
N PHE A 179 -10.27 -3.75 -5.13
CA PHE A 179 -9.95 -3.67 -3.70
C PHE A 179 -11.02 -4.30 -2.82
N ASN A 180 -12.28 -4.24 -3.24
CA ASN A 180 -13.37 -4.78 -2.46
C ASN A 180 -13.67 -6.26 -2.74
N TRP A 181 -12.96 -6.91 -3.68
CA TRP A 181 -13.13 -8.34 -3.96
C TRP A 181 -12.93 -9.22 -2.72
N GLY A 182 -12.11 -8.74 -1.78
CA GLY A 182 -11.93 -9.34 -0.46
C GLY A 182 -13.23 -9.49 0.35
N ALA A 183 -14.24 -8.66 0.13
CA ALA A 183 -15.55 -8.80 0.76
C ALA A 183 -16.24 -10.11 0.35
N LEU A 184 -16.17 -10.47 -0.94
CA LEU A 184 -16.74 -11.74 -1.44
C LEU A 184 -15.89 -12.93 -0.97
N LEU A 185 -14.57 -12.80 -1.14
CA LEU A 185 -13.62 -13.88 -0.85
C LEU A 185 -13.54 -14.22 0.64
N GLY A 186 -13.57 -13.22 1.53
CA GLY A 186 -13.51 -13.42 2.98
C GLY A 186 -14.78 -14.08 3.53
N TYR A 187 -15.96 -13.72 3.02
CA TYR A 187 -17.21 -14.39 3.40
C TYR A 187 -17.20 -15.86 2.95
N SER A 188 -16.78 -16.10 1.70
CA SER A 188 -16.74 -17.46 1.15
C SER A 188 -15.68 -18.33 1.81
N ALA A 189 -14.59 -17.75 2.31
CA ALA A 189 -13.53 -18.49 3.00
C ALA A 189 -14.06 -19.17 4.27
N VAL A 190 -15.00 -18.53 4.97
CA VAL A 190 -15.60 -19.04 6.21
C VAL A 190 -16.79 -19.95 5.94
N THR A 191 -17.71 -19.55 5.05
CA THR A 191 -18.98 -20.26 4.83
C THR A 191 -18.95 -21.27 3.68
N GLY A 192 -17.92 -21.25 2.84
CA GLY A 192 -17.82 -22.08 1.63
C GLY A 192 -18.73 -21.65 0.47
N SER A 193 -19.45 -20.53 0.60
CA SER A 193 -20.33 -19.97 -0.43
C SER A 193 -20.43 -18.45 -0.30
N VAL A 194 -20.98 -17.75 -1.30
CA VAL A 194 -21.32 -16.32 -1.16
C VAL A 194 -22.82 -16.20 -0.94
N ASP A 195 -23.23 -15.67 0.21
CA ASP A 195 -24.60 -15.21 0.42
C ASP A 195 -24.76 -13.83 -0.24
N PRO A 196 -25.59 -13.71 -1.30
CA PRO A 196 -25.82 -12.44 -1.99
C PRO A 196 -26.37 -11.35 -1.07
N LEU A 197 -27.22 -11.69 -0.10
CA LEU A 197 -27.90 -10.72 0.76
C LEU A 197 -26.93 -10.01 1.72
N ILE A 198 -25.85 -10.68 2.09
CA ILE A 198 -24.83 -10.14 3.00
C ILE A 198 -23.66 -9.56 2.20
N SER A 199 -23.17 -10.32 1.22
CA SER A 199 -21.92 -10.01 0.52
C SER A 199 -22.07 -8.89 -0.50
N ILE A 200 -23.21 -8.80 -1.22
CA ILE A 200 -23.40 -7.75 -2.25
C ILE A 200 -23.52 -6.36 -1.62
N PRO A 201 -24.34 -6.12 -0.57
CA PRO A 201 -24.39 -4.81 0.06
C PRO A 201 -23.04 -4.39 0.65
N LEU A 202 -22.30 -5.33 1.26
CA LEU A 202 -20.95 -5.06 1.78
C LEU A 202 -19.98 -4.67 0.65
N TYR A 203 -19.96 -5.46 -0.43
CA TYR A 203 -19.12 -5.21 -1.60
C TYR A 203 -19.44 -3.86 -2.25
N PHE A 204 -20.73 -3.54 -2.41
CA PHE A 204 -21.17 -2.26 -2.98
C PHE A 204 -20.85 -1.09 -2.06
N GLY A 205 -21.05 -1.23 -0.75
CA GLY A 205 -20.66 -0.21 0.24
C GLY A 205 -19.18 0.11 0.17
N GLY A 206 -18.33 -0.93 0.17
CA GLY A 206 -16.89 -0.78 0.00
C GLY A 206 -16.49 -0.19 -1.36
N PHE A 207 -17.17 -0.58 -2.44
CA PHE A 207 -16.96 -0.03 -3.78
C PHE A 207 -17.21 1.48 -3.82
N ASN A 208 -18.34 1.95 -3.29
CA ASN A 208 -18.65 3.37 -3.20
C ASN A 208 -17.64 4.10 -2.31
N TRP A 209 -17.25 3.50 -1.19
CA TRP A 209 -16.21 4.05 -0.33
C TRP A 209 -14.89 4.28 -1.09
N THR A 210 -14.46 3.31 -1.90
CA THR A 210 -13.28 3.43 -2.76
C THR A 210 -13.37 4.54 -3.78
N ILE A 211 -14.52 4.68 -4.44
CA ILE A 211 -14.73 5.79 -5.37
C ILE A 211 -14.59 7.13 -4.66
N ILE A 212 -15.17 7.28 -3.47
CA ILE A 212 -15.16 8.54 -2.73
C ILE A 212 -13.72 8.91 -2.33
N TYR A 213 -13.00 8.02 -1.64
CA TYR A 213 -11.66 8.38 -1.17
C TYR A 213 -10.65 8.53 -2.30
N ASP A 214 -10.74 7.71 -3.36
CA ASP A 214 -9.76 7.77 -4.47
C ASP A 214 -10.00 8.98 -5.36
N THR A 215 -11.26 9.44 -5.48
CA THR A 215 -11.60 10.73 -6.10
C THR A 215 -10.96 11.89 -5.35
N ILE A 216 -11.09 11.92 -4.01
CA ILE A 216 -10.48 12.98 -3.18
C ILE A 216 -8.95 12.96 -3.35
N TYR A 217 -8.35 11.77 -3.30
CA TYR A 217 -6.91 11.60 -3.48
C TYR A 217 -6.43 12.08 -4.85
N ALA A 218 -7.17 11.78 -5.93
CA ALA A 218 -6.82 12.25 -7.27
C ALA A 218 -6.79 13.79 -7.38
N HIS A 219 -7.73 14.48 -6.73
CA HIS A 219 -7.76 15.95 -6.70
C HIS A 219 -6.53 16.52 -5.97
N GLN A 220 -6.10 15.90 -4.87
CA GLN A 220 -4.90 16.32 -4.14
C GLN A 220 -3.63 16.18 -5.00
N VAL A 221 -3.53 15.11 -5.78
CA VAL A 221 -2.39 14.90 -6.69
C VAL A 221 -2.39 15.94 -7.81
N CYS A 222 -3.55 16.27 -8.38
CA CYS A 222 -3.66 17.30 -9.41
C CYS A 222 -3.24 18.68 -8.88
N ALA A 223 -3.74 19.08 -7.70
CA ALA A 223 -3.40 20.36 -7.09
C ALA A 223 -1.89 20.52 -6.84
N HIS A 224 -1.21 19.45 -6.39
CA HIS A 224 0.23 19.44 -6.17
C HIS A 224 1.08 19.34 -7.44
N SER A 225 0.49 19.03 -8.59
CA SER A 225 1.21 18.96 -9.87
C SER A 225 1.21 20.29 -10.62
N LEU A 226 0.39 21.25 -10.19
CA LEU A 226 0.27 22.61 -10.76
C LEU A 226 1.11 23.66 -10.01
N LEU A 227 1.85 23.25 -8.97
CA LEU A 227 2.78 24.07 -8.17
C LEU A 227 4.20 23.50 -8.29
#